data_AF-A0A2E2TDN7-F1
#
_entry.id   AF-A0A2E2TDN7-F1
#
_cell.length_a   1.000
_cell.length_b   1.000
_cell.length_c   1.000
_cell.angle_alpha   90.00
_cell.angle_beta   90.00
_cell.angle_gamma   90.00
#
_symmetry.space_group_name_H-M   'P 1'
#
loop_
_entity.id
_entity.type
_entity.pdbx_description
1 polymer ?
#
loop_
_entity_poly.entity_id
_entity_poly.type
_entity_poly.pdbx_seq_one_letter_code
_entity_poly.pdbx_strand_id
1 'polypeptide(L)'
;MPVILKKNNTTYKTANGVKYKCIYCGIEQYFTLAKYIAHLDLSHSDLNEQDQTEIIKDLSYQIARFNKEQKKALKKKTAIQLRKIETEEKDEELKIYKEKVLSVLENSSINSAFIEDIKTRRNIKKIKRLLNSQLNKELKQKLKESGIDFYIEPKKKKNKNKPIEEIRSSVRLIYTPMGNKR
;
A
#
# COMPACT_ATOMS: atom_id res chain seq x y z
N MET A 1 -49.79 2.36 28.84
CA MET A 1 -49.56 1.92 27.45
C MET A 1 -48.21 1.22 27.38
N PRO A 2 -48.09 0.02 26.78
CA PRO A 2 -46.80 -0.65 26.70
C PRO A 2 -45.92 0.03 25.64
N VAL A 3 -44.67 0.32 26.02
CA VAL A 3 -43.65 0.89 25.14
C VAL A 3 -43.24 -0.18 24.14
N ILE A 4 -43.72 -0.06 22.91
CA ILE A 4 -43.26 -0.87 21.78
C ILE A 4 -41.84 -0.41 21.45
N LEU A 5 -40.84 -1.11 21.99
CA LEU A 5 -39.46 -0.98 21.55
C LEU A 5 -39.38 -1.46 20.10
N LYS A 6 -39.28 -0.51 19.15
CA LYS A 6 -38.92 -0.81 17.78
C LYS A 6 -37.60 -1.58 17.79
N LYS A 7 -37.64 -2.87 17.45
CA LYS A 7 -36.45 -3.65 17.12
C LYS A 7 -35.81 -2.98 15.91
N ASN A 8 -34.82 -2.13 16.14
CA ASN A 8 -33.89 -1.76 15.10
C ASN A 8 -33.22 -3.06 14.68
N ASN A 9 -33.47 -3.49 13.44
CA ASN A 9 -32.75 -4.58 12.79
C ASN A 9 -31.29 -4.12 12.64
N THR A 10 -30.53 -4.22 13.73
CA THR A 10 -29.09 -4.25 13.68
C THR A 10 -28.75 -5.52 12.93
N THR A 11 -28.49 -5.40 11.62
CA THR A 11 -27.67 -6.36 10.91
C THR A 11 -26.34 -6.40 11.64
N TYR A 12 -26.23 -7.27 12.64
CA TYR A 12 -24.98 -7.65 13.24
C TYR A 12 -24.15 -8.18 12.08
N LYS A 13 -23.22 -7.35 11.59
CA LYS A 13 -22.12 -7.81 10.75
C LYS A 13 -21.31 -8.73 11.65
N THR A 14 -21.75 -9.97 11.77
CA THR A 14 -21.00 -11.02 12.45
C THR A 14 -19.66 -11.10 11.73
N ALA A 15 -18.58 -10.90 12.49
CA ALA A 15 -17.24 -11.03 11.97
C ALA A 15 -17.12 -12.40 11.27
N ASN A 16 -16.81 -12.35 9.97
CA ASN A 16 -16.55 -13.50 9.10
C ASN A 16 -17.77 -14.29 8.57
N GLY A 17 -19.00 -13.81 8.71
CA GLY A 17 -20.16 -14.40 8.03
C GLY A 17 -20.27 -13.97 6.57
N VAL A 18 -20.58 -14.89 5.66
CA VAL A 18 -20.93 -14.58 4.25
C VAL A 18 -22.44 -14.68 4.09
N LYS A 19 -23.03 -13.74 3.33
CA LYS A 19 -24.45 -13.86 2.96
C LYS A 19 -24.56 -15.02 1.98
N TYR A 20 -25.23 -16.08 2.39
CA TYR A 20 -25.37 -17.31 1.60
C TYR A 20 -26.83 -17.77 1.60
N LYS A 21 -27.27 -18.31 0.47
CA LYS A 21 -28.60 -18.89 0.30
C LYS A 21 -28.48 -20.40 0.46
N CYS A 22 -29.14 -20.97 1.46
CA CYS A 22 -29.21 -22.42 1.57
C CYS A 22 -29.91 -22.99 0.33
N ILE A 23 -29.29 -23.96 -0.33
CA ILE A 23 -29.77 -24.53 -1.60
C ILE A 23 -31.10 -25.28 -1.40
N TYR A 24 -31.33 -25.85 -0.22
CA TYR A 24 -32.49 -26.71 0.06
C TYR A 24 -33.74 -25.95 0.53
N CYS A 25 -33.60 -25.06 1.51
CA CYS A 25 -34.74 -24.28 2.02
C CYS A 25 -34.85 -22.89 1.39
N GLY A 26 -33.88 -22.47 0.56
CA GLY A 26 -33.85 -21.16 -0.06
C GLY A 26 -33.66 -19.99 0.91
N ILE A 27 -33.39 -20.26 2.19
CA ILE A 27 -33.21 -19.23 3.22
C ILE A 27 -31.90 -18.50 2.99
N GLU A 28 -31.99 -17.19 2.77
CA GLU A 28 -30.83 -16.29 2.70
C GLU A 28 -30.51 -15.69 4.06
N GLN A 29 -29.34 -16.01 4.59
CA GLN A 29 -28.85 -15.41 5.84
C GLN A 29 -27.34 -15.20 5.78
N TYR A 30 -26.83 -14.42 6.74
CA TYR A 30 -25.41 -14.43 7.05
C TYR A 30 -25.08 -15.73 7.78
N PHE A 31 -24.29 -16.56 7.11
CA PHE A 31 -23.80 -17.83 7.63
C PHE A 31 -22.31 -17.70 7.96
N THR A 32 -21.96 -18.03 9.19
CA THR A 32 -20.63 -18.56 9.50
C THR A 32 -20.64 -20.05 9.18
N LEU A 33 -19.46 -20.65 9.00
CA LEU A 33 -19.36 -22.10 8.73
C LEU A 33 -20.12 -22.91 9.80
N ALA A 34 -19.91 -22.61 11.08
CA ALA A 34 -20.57 -23.30 12.19
C ALA A 34 -22.09 -23.12 12.18
N LYS A 35 -22.58 -21.91 11.87
CA LYS A 35 -24.03 -21.66 11.77
C LYS A 35 -24.66 -22.39 10.60
N TYR A 36 -23.92 -22.56 9.51
CA TYR A 36 -24.41 -23.30 8.34
C TYR A 36 -24.46 -24.80 8.58
N ILE A 37 -23.42 -25.36 9.22
CA ILE A 37 -23.40 -26.77 9.65
C ILE A 37 -24.61 -27.04 10.55
N ALA A 38 -24.80 -26.25 11.61
CA ALA A 38 -25.95 -26.39 12.50
C ALA A 38 -27.30 -26.21 11.78
N HIS A 39 -27.38 -25.35 10.76
CA HIS A 39 -28.59 -25.20 9.96
C HIS A 39 -28.88 -26.43 9.10
N LEU A 40 -27.86 -27.04 8.49
CA LEU A 40 -28.01 -28.30 7.76
C LEU A 40 -28.46 -29.42 8.70
N ASP A 41 -27.81 -29.56 9.86
CA ASP A 41 -28.15 -30.60 10.85
C ASP A 41 -29.60 -30.49 11.36
N LEU A 42 -30.08 -29.26 11.59
CA LEU A 42 -31.41 -29.02 12.17
C LEU A 42 -32.54 -28.97 11.13
N SER A 43 -32.27 -28.43 9.94
CA SER A 43 -33.31 -28.17 8.92
C SER A 43 -33.32 -29.19 7.80
N HIS A 44 -32.24 -29.96 7.65
CA HIS A 44 -32.02 -30.92 6.58
C HIS A 44 -31.31 -32.18 7.12
N SER A 45 -31.85 -32.77 8.18
CA SER A 45 -31.30 -33.94 8.88
C SER A 45 -31.16 -35.19 8.01
N ASP A 46 -31.92 -35.26 6.92
CA ASP A 46 -32.00 -36.44 6.05
C ASP A 46 -30.99 -36.38 4.88
N LEU A 47 -30.11 -35.36 4.86
CA LEU A 47 -29.07 -35.24 3.85
C LEU A 47 -28.00 -36.32 4.02
N ASN A 48 -27.54 -36.85 2.88
CA ASN A 48 -26.39 -37.73 2.85
C ASN A 48 -25.13 -37.00 3.31
N GLU A 49 -24.28 -37.68 4.08
CA GLU A 49 -23.04 -37.11 4.63
C GLU A 49 -22.12 -36.57 3.52
N GLN A 50 -22.07 -37.24 2.38
CA GLN A 50 -21.28 -36.80 1.23
C GLN A 50 -21.76 -35.44 0.71
N ASP A 51 -23.06 -35.30 0.46
CA ASP A 51 -23.66 -34.03 -0.01
C ASP A 51 -23.46 -32.91 1.02
N GLN A 52 -23.62 -33.23 2.31
CA GLN A 52 -23.39 -32.27 3.39
C GLN A 52 -21.94 -31.76 3.38
N THR A 53 -20.96 -32.65 3.21
CA THR A 53 -19.53 -32.24 3.18
C THR A 53 -19.17 -31.40 1.96
N GLU A 54 -19.74 -31.66 0.78
CA GLU A 54 -19.47 -30.87 -0.43
C GLU A 54 -20.00 -29.45 -0.29
N ILE A 55 -21.19 -29.31 0.28
CA ILE A 55 -21.85 -28.02 0.48
C ILE A 55 -21.14 -27.19 1.56
N ILE A 56 -20.69 -27.83 2.64
CA ILE A 56 -19.82 -27.18 3.64
C ILE A 56 -18.51 -26.70 3.00
N LYS A 57 -17.91 -27.51 2.10
CA LYS A 57 -16.69 -27.12 1.38
C LYS A 57 -16.91 -25.90 0.50
N ASP A 58 -18.02 -25.83 -0.26
CA ASP A 58 -18.33 -24.66 -1.08
C ASP A 58 -18.47 -23.38 -0.24
N LEU A 59 -19.26 -23.42 0.85
CA LEU A 59 -19.37 -22.27 1.75
C LEU A 59 -18.00 -21.88 2.36
N SER A 60 -17.20 -22.87 2.76
CA SER A 60 -15.86 -22.63 3.31
C SER A 60 -14.96 -21.90 2.31
N TYR A 61 -15.04 -22.26 1.02
CA TYR A 61 -14.29 -21.62 -0.04
C TYR A 61 -14.75 -20.17 -0.26
N GLN A 62 -16.05 -19.92 -0.23
CA GLN A 62 -16.61 -18.58 -0.35
C GLN A 62 -16.18 -17.68 0.82
N ILE A 63 -16.21 -18.20 2.05
CA ILE A 63 -15.70 -17.49 3.25
C ILE A 63 -14.20 -17.21 3.10
N ALA A 64 -13.40 -18.18 2.66
CA ALA A 64 -11.97 -17.99 2.45
C ALA A 64 -11.67 -16.91 1.39
N ARG A 65 -12.41 -16.90 0.29
CA ARG A 65 -12.31 -15.89 -0.76
C ARG A 65 -12.66 -14.50 -0.24
N PHE A 66 -13.78 -14.36 0.48
CA PHE A 66 -14.19 -13.09 1.09
C PHE A 66 -13.12 -12.57 2.07
N ASN A 67 -12.58 -13.44 2.91
CA ASN A 67 -11.51 -13.07 3.85
C ASN A 67 -10.23 -12.63 3.14
N LYS A 68 -9.87 -13.26 2.01
CA LYS A 68 -8.73 -12.86 1.18
C LYS A 68 -8.94 -11.47 0.58
N GLU A 69 -10.15 -11.17 0.12
CA GLU A 69 -10.52 -9.85 -0.41
C GLU A 69 -10.51 -8.77 0.66
N GLN A 70 -11.06 -9.04 1.85
CA GLN A 70 -10.99 -8.16 3.02
C GLN A 70 -9.54 -7.84 3.42
N LYS A 71 -8.68 -8.87 3.51
CA LYS A 71 -7.25 -8.69 3.79
C LYS A 71 -6.55 -7.83 2.73
N LYS A 72 -6.86 -8.03 1.44
CA LYS A 72 -6.32 -7.18 0.36
C LYS A 72 -6.78 -5.73 0.49
N ALA A 73 -8.06 -5.50 0.78
CA ALA A 73 -8.61 -4.16 0.96
C ALA A 73 -7.99 -3.44 2.17
N LEU A 74 -7.82 -4.13 3.29
CA LEU A 74 -7.15 -3.61 4.48
C LEU A 74 -5.71 -3.21 4.17
N LYS A 75 -4.93 -4.09 3.52
CA LYS A 75 -3.55 -3.80 3.10
C LYS A 75 -3.45 -2.56 2.20
N LYS A 76 -4.41 -2.36 1.29
CA LYS A 76 -4.45 -1.15 0.45
C LYS A 76 -4.73 0.11 1.27
N LYS A 77 -5.69 0.06 2.20
CA LYS A 77 -6.03 1.20 3.07
C LYS A 77 -4.86 1.60 3.96
N THR A 78 -4.20 0.64 4.61
CA THR A 78 -3.06 0.91 5.49
C THR A 78 -1.87 1.48 4.71
N ALA A 79 -1.57 0.94 3.52
CA ALA A 79 -0.52 1.48 2.66
C ALA A 79 -0.78 2.94 2.22
N ILE A 80 -2.05 3.30 1.96
CA ILE A 80 -2.41 4.69 1.64
C ILE A 80 -2.24 5.61 2.85
N GLN A 81 -2.64 5.16 4.05
CA GLN A 81 -2.46 5.94 5.28
C GLN A 81 -0.98 6.17 5.60
N LEU A 82 -0.14 5.13 5.49
CA LEU A 82 1.30 5.27 5.69
C LEU A 82 1.92 6.27 4.70
N ARG A 83 1.52 6.23 3.42
CA ARG A 83 1.98 7.23 2.44
C ARG A 83 1.58 8.67 2.79
N LYS A 84 0.39 8.87 3.38
CA LYS A 84 -0.05 10.20 3.81
C LYS A 84 0.80 10.73 4.96
N ILE A 85 1.07 9.89 5.95
CA ILE A 85 1.97 10.22 7.07
C ILE A 85 3.37 10.54 6.53
N GLU A 86 3.91 9.70 5.65
CA GLU A 86 5.22 9.96 5.00
C GLU A 86 5.24 11.27 4.18
N THR A 87 4.11 11.71 3.63
CA THR A 87 4.04 13.01 2.93
C THR A 87 3.96 14.18 3.89
N GLU A 88 3.21 14.06 4.98
CA GLU A 88 3.10 15.08 6.01
C GLU A 88 4.45 15.33 6.69
N GLU A 89 5.17 14.27 7.06
CA GLU A 89 6.52 14.36 7.62
C GLU A 89 7.49 15.08 6.66
N LYS A 90 7.45 14.76 5.37
CA LYS A 90 8.31 15.41 4.35
C LYS A 90 7.97 16.89 4.14
N ASP A 91 6.69 17.25 4.26
CA ASP A 91 6.25 18.63 4.14
C ASP A 91 6.65 19.46 5.37
N GLU A 92 6.59 18.88 6.57
CA GLU A 92 7.12 19.48 7.80
C GLU A 92 8.64 19.66 7.74
N GLU A 93 9.39 18.63 7.32
CA GLU A 93 10.83 18.71 7.09
C GLU A 93 11.19 19.83 6.11
N LEU A 94 10.43 19.95 5.01
CA LEU A 94 10.63 21.01 4.02
C LEU A 94 10.39 22.39 4.62
N LYS A 95 9.34 22.54 5.44
CA LYS A 95 9.00 23.80 6.09
C LYS A 95 10.10 24.23 7.07
N ILE A 96 10.52 23.33 7.96
CA ILE A 96 11.61 23.56 8.92
C ILE A 96 12.91 23.92 8.18
N TYR A 97 13.23 23.20 7.10
CA TYR A 97 14.43 23.46 6.32
C TYR A 97 14.40 24.86 5.67
N LYS A 98 13.25 25.25 5.12
CA LYS A 98 13.08 26.61 4.55
C LYS A 98 13.23 27.69 5.61
N GLU A 99 12.59 27.53 6.76
CA GLU A 99 12.66 28.50 7.86
C GLU A 99 14.11 28.71 8.32
N LYS A 100 14.86 27.61 8.51
CA LYS A 100 16.30 27.67 8.88
C LYS A 100 17.14 28.37 7.82
N VAL A 101 16.93 28.05 6.54
CA VAL A 101 17.67 28.69 5.45
C VAL A 101 17.33 30.18 5.40
N LEU A 102 16.05 30.53 5.45
CA LEU A 102 15.61 31.93 5.36
C LEU A 102 16.12 32.76 6.53
N SER A 103 16.11 32.24 7.76
CA SER A 103 16.61 32.99 8.93
C SER A 103 18.10 33.32 8.85
N VAL A 104 18.93 32.44 8.28
CA VAL A 104 20.36 32.73 8.04
C VAL A 104 20.53 33.75 6.93
N LEU A 105 19.62 33.76 5.95
CA LEU A 105 19.69 34.66 4.80
C LEU A 105 19.02 36.03 5.04
N GLU A 106 18.16 36.19 6.05
CA GLU A 106 17.44 37.44 6.36
C GLU A 106 18.35 38.65 6.54
N ASN A 107 19.52 38.46 7.15
CA ASN A 107 20.48 39.55 7.43
C ASN A 107 21.61 39.65 6.38
N SER A 108 21.43 39.04 5.21
CA SER A 108 22.44 39.00 4.16
C SER A 108 22.05 39.83 2.94
N SER A 109 23.04 40.38 2.22
CA SER A 109 22.87 41.16 0.98
C SER A 109 22.52 40.27 -0.22
N ILE A 110 21.45 39.49 -0.10
CA ILE A 110 20.97 38.57 -1.13
C ILE A 110 19.84 39.21 -1.93
N ASN A 111 19.81 38.92 -3.24
CA ASN A 111 18.73 39.32 -4.14
C ASN A 111 17.37 38.77 -3.67
N SER A 112 16.35 39.62 -3.58
CA SER A 112 14.99 39.25 -3.19
C SER A 112 14.40 38.14 -4.07
N ALA A 113 14.70 38.12 -5.37
CA ALA A 113 14.26 37.07 -6.29
C ALA A 113 14.78 35.68 -5.88
N PHE A 114 15.99 35.60 -5.33
CA PHE A 114 16.57 34.35 -4.83
C PHE A 114 15.84 33.84 -3.58
N ILE A 115 15.42 34.75 -2.71
CA ILE A 115 14.66 34.43 -1.50
C ILE A 115 13.26 33.88 -1.86
N GLU A 116 12.60 34.49 -2.84
CA GLU A 116 11.32 33.98 -3.36
C GLU A 116 11.46 32.58 -4.00
N ASP A 117 12.55 32.35 -4.72
CA ASP A 117 12.89 31.04 -5.29
C ASP A 117 13.03 29.94 -4.23
N ILE A 118 13.54 30.27 -3.04
CA ILE A 118 13.62 29.33 -1.91
C ILE A 118 12.22 29.07 -1.36
N LYS A 119 11.40 30.12 -1.17
CA LYS A 119 10.03 30.02 -0.63
C LYS A 119 9.12 29.16 -1.51
N THR A 120 9.23 29.28 -2.83
CA THR A 120 8.36 28.58 -3.79
C THR A 120 8.73 27.11 -4.02
N ARG A 121 9.98 26.70 -3.82
CA ARG A 121 10.44 25.32 -4.10
C ARG A 121 9.80 24.29 -3.17
N ARG A 122 9.27 23.21 -3.75
CA ARG A 122 8.61 22.11 -3.01
C ARG A 122 9.51 20.93 -2.66
N ASN A 123 10.84 21.08 -2.75
CA ASN A 123 11.74 19.95 -2.56
C ASN A 123 13.09 20.40 -1.98
N ILE A 124 13.47 19.83 -0.83
CA ILE A 124 14.72 20.11 -0.13
C ILE A 124 15.93 19.91 -1.07
N LYS A 125 15.96 18.84 -1.86
CA LYS A 125 17.07 18.60 -2.82
C LYS A 125 17.20 19.71 -3.85
N LYS A 126 16.10 20.33 -4.28
CA LYS A 126 16.13 21.47 -5.21
C LYS A 126 16.60 22.76 -4.52
N ILE A 127 16.26 22.93 -3.23
CA ILE A 127 16.75 24.05 -2.42
C ILE A 127 18.26 23.89 -2.18
N LYS A 128 18.73 22.73 -1.71
CA LYS A 128 20.17 22.40 -1.57
C LYS A 128 20.95 22.70 -2.84
N ARG A 129 20.41 22.32 -4.01
CA ARG A 129 21.03 22.54 -5.32
C ARG A 129 21.18 24.04 -5.63
N LEU A 130 20.11 24.80 -5.39
CA LEU A 130 20.09 26.25 -5.56
C LEU A 130 21.14 26.92 -4.66
N LEU A 131 21.11 26.62 -3.35
CA LEU A 131 22.08 27.12 -2.37
C LEU A 131 23.52 26.81 -2.78
N ASN A 132 23.80 25.57 -3.20
CA ASN A 132 25.13 25.17 -3.60
C ASN A 132 25.61 25.86 -4.90
N SER A 133 24.70 26.12 -5.85
CA SER A 133 25.05 26.70 -7.14
C SER A 133 25.22 28.23 -7.12
N GLN A 134 24.37 28.94 -6.38
CA GLN A 134 24.19 30.39 -6.56
C GLN A 134 24.69 31.24 -5.39
N LEU A 135 24.96 30.65 -4.21
CA LEU A 135 25.50 31.43 -3.08
C LEU A 135 27.01 31.66 -3.17
N ASN A 136 27.43 32.84 -2.70
CA ASN A 136 28.82 33.21 -2.51
C ASN A 136 29.49 32.35 -1.41
N LYS A 137 30.83 32.29 -1.42
CA LYS A 137 31.60 31.49 -0.45
C LYS A 137 31.32 31.87 1.00
N GLU A 138 31.20 33.16 1.30
CA GLU A 138 30.90 33.67 2.65
C GLU A 138 29.54 33.19 3.16
N LEU A 139 28.50 33.29 2.33
CA LEU A 139 27.14 32.86 2.70
C LEU A 139 27.05 31.35 2.84
N LYS A 140 27.77 30.60 1.98
CA LYS A 140 27.93 29.15 2.14
C LYS A 140 28.59 28.80 3.46
N GLN A 141 29.57 29.58 3.91
CA GLN A 141 30.22 29.36 5.19
C GLN A 141 29.27 29.65 6.36
N LYS A 142 28.52 30.77 6.32
CA LYS A 142 27.47 31.07 7.32
C LYS A 142 26.43 29.96 7.43
N LEU A 143 25.98 29.41 6.30
CA LEU A 143 25.07 28.27 6.28
C LEU A 143 25.70 27.02 6.92
N LYS A 144 26.98 26.72 6.66
CA LYS A 144 27.69 25.60 7.30
C LYS A 144 27.82 25.79 8.82
N GLU A 145 28.15 26.99 9.26
CA GLU A 145 28.28 27.34 10.68
C GLU A 145 26.94 27.19 11.42
N SER A 146 25.83 27.51 10.76
CA SER A 146 24.47 27.27 11.28
C SER A 146 23.99 25.81 11.20
N GLY A 147 24.85 24.88 10.75
CA GLY A 147 24.54 23.46 10.62
C GLY A 147 23.62 23.10 9.44
N ILE A 148 23.47 23.98 8.45
CA ILE A 148 22.65 23.75 7.27
C ILE A 148 23.48 23.02 6.21
N ASP A 149 23.14 21.74 5.98
CA ASP A 149 23.71 20.97 4.89
C ASP A 149 23.05 21.33 3.54
N PHE A 150 23.88 21.69 2.58
CA PHE A 150 23.52 21.94 1.18
C PHE A 150 24.34 21.09 0.19
N TYR A 151 25.11 20.13 0.69
CA TYR A 151 25.84 19.19 -0.16
C TYR A 151 24.87 18.25 -0.87
N ILE A 152 25.17 17.97 -2.13
CA ILE A 152 24.46 16.99 -2.95
C ILE A 152 25.51 16.11 -3.57
N GLU A 153 25.47 14.82 -3.25
CA GLU A 153 26.33 13.85 -3.90
C GLU A 153 26.16 13.93 -5.43
N PRO A 154 27.26 14.04 -6.19
CA PRO A 154 27.18 13.98 -7.64
C PRO A 154 26.57 12.63 -8.04
N LYS A 155 25.60 12.65 -8.95
CA LYS A 155 25.02 11.41 -9.47
C LYS A 155 26.15 10.59 -10.07
N LYS A 156 26.40 9.39 -9.53
CA LYS A 156 27.28 8.41 -10.17
C LYS A 156 26.78 8.20 -11.59
N LYS A 157 27.61 8.50 -12.60
CA LYS A 157 27.32 8.16 -13.99
C LYS A 157 27.12 6.64 -14.03
N LYS A 158 25.92 6.17 -14.38
CA LYS A 158 25.74 4.75 -14.71
C LYS A 158 26.58 4.50 -15.95
N ASN A 159 27.69 3.78 -15.81
CA ASN A 159 28.38 3.20 -16.96
C ASN A 159 27.37 2.31 -17.68
N LYS A 160 26.91 2.75 -18.85
CA LYS A 160 26.02 1.96 -19.71
C LYS A 160 26.75 0.78 -20.35
N ASN A 161 28.08 0.71 -20.22
CA ASN A 161 28.90 -0.38 -20.72
C ASN A 161 29.10 -1.45 -19.64
N LYS A 162 28.00 -2.06 -19.17
CA LYS A 162 28.13 -3.43 -18.68
C LYS A 162 28.13 -4.32 -19.92
N PRO A 163 29.15 -5.17 -20.14
CA PRO A 163 29.05 -6.19 -21.16
C PRO A 163 27.79 -7.01 -20.85
N ILE A 164 27.01 -7.28 -21.89
CA ILE A 164 25.90 -8.22 -21.82
C ILE A 164 26.55 -9.55 -21.46
N GLU A 165 26.45 -9.97 -20.20
CA GLU A 165 26.73 -11.35 -19.84
C GLU A 165 25.81 -12.21 -20.71
N GLU A 166 26.41 -13.01 -21.59
CA GLU A 166 25.72 -14.04 -22.35
C GLU A 166 24.93 -14.87 -21.34
N ILE A 167 23.60 -14.67 -21.34
CA ILE A 167 22.68 -15.61 -20.74
C ILE A 167 22.81 -16.87 -21.60
N ARG A 168 23.77 -17.74 -21.27
CA ARG A 168 23.75 -19.14 -21.68
C ARG A 168 22.53 -19.75 -21.01
N SER A 169 21.39 -19.61 -21.66
CA SER A 169 20.20 -20.36 -21.33
C SER A 169 20.58 -21.83 -21.40
N SER A 170 20.71 -22.47 -20.25
CA SER A 170 20.84 -23.92 -20.12
C SER A 170 19.50 -24.57 -20.44
N VAL A 171 19.01 -24.36 -21.66
CA VAL A 171 17.98 -25.21 -22.25
C VAL A 171 18.68 -26.53 -22.54
N ARG A 172 18.57 -27.48 -21.61
CA ARG A 172 18.84 -28.89 -21.93
C ARG A 172 17.88 -29.26 -23.06
N LEU A 173 18.41 -29.35 -24.28
CA LEU A 173 17.73 -30.00 -25.39
C LEU A 173 17.45 -31.45 -24.98
N ILE A 174 16.20 -31.75 -24.64
CA ILE A 174 15.74 -33.13 -24.52
C ILE A 174 15.60 -33.63 -25.96
N TYR A 175 16.59 -34.40 -26.41
CA TYR A 175 16.54 -35.12 -27.67
C TYR A 175 15.47 -36.21 -27.57
N THR A 176 14.33 -36.01 -28.22
CA THR A 176 13.40 -37.09 -28.51
C THR A 176 13.77 -37.66 -29.87
N PRO A 177 14.13 -38.95 -29.98
CA PRO A 177 14.45 -39.55 -31.25
C PRO A 177 13.20 -39.58 -32.13
N MET A 178 13.38 -39.16 -33.38
CA MET A 178 12.32 -38.96 -34.36
C MET A 178 11.51 -40.22 -34.65
N GLY A 179 10.23 -39.99 -34.94
CA GLY A 179 9.58 -40.60 -36.11
C GLY A 179 9.10 -42.04 -35.94
N ASN A 180 7.83 -42.19 -35.58
CA ASN A 180 7.04 -43.27 -36.16
C ASN A 180 6.41 -42.78 -37.45
N LYS A 181 6.95 -43.26 -38.57
CA LYS A 181 6.23 -43.30 -39.85
C LYS A 181 5.00 -44.19 -39.68
N ARG A 182 3.82 -43.63 -39.86
CA ARG A 182 2.72 -44.18 -40.66
C ARG A 182 1.68 -43.09 -40.87
#